data_AF-A0A940HF56-F1
#
_entry.id   AF-A0A940HF56-F1
#
_cell.length_a   1.000
_cell.length_b   1.000
_cell.length_c   1.000
_cell.angle_alpha   90.00
_cell.angle_beta   90.00
_cell.angle_gamma   90.00
#
_symmetry.space_group_name_H-M   'P 1'
#
loop_
_entity.id
_entity.type
_entity.pdbx_description
1 polymer ?
#
loop_
_entity_poly.entity_id
_entity_poly.type
_entity_poly.pdbx_seq_one_letter_code
_entity_poly.pdbx_strand_id
1 'polypeptide(L)'
;MALILEGYSTCAICNQVLDKDRAYIGTPATTSNMLDDLFQMNDCGIHVDCLDAHPLKEKLTNYLERLNQLFPFDQQTCIVDGQPITNISDFFCTFLLTSDPAEALFKFNYLVINQKNIPKWKDREEFIFEVKRFLEEGKWKAFNDHPYLQNILLEMEQ
;
A
#
# COMPACT_ATOMS: atom_id res chain seq x y z
N MET A 1 0.34 -10.07 5.53
CA MET A 1 -0.76 -10.99 5.22
C MET A 1 -1.31 -11.38 6.55
N ALA A 2 -2.61 -11.14 6.75
CA ALA A 2 -3.25 -11.36 8.02
C ALA A 2 -3.05 -12.82 8.45
N LEU A 3 -2.59 -13.03 9.69
CA LEU A 3 -2.66 -14.34 10.30
C LEU A 3 -4.10 -14.58 10.77
N ILE A 4 -4.85 -15.36 10.01
CA ILE A 4 -6.22 -15.73 10.36
C ILE A 4 -6.21 -17.02 11.17
N LEU A 5 -6.72 -16.94 12.40
CA LEU A 5 -6.93 -18.09 13.27
C LEU A 5 -8.40 -18.50 13.16
N GLU A 6 -8.67 -19.56 12.40
CA GLU A 6 -10.04 -20.05 12.19
C GLU A 6 -10.74 -20.35 13.53
N GLY A 7 -11.97 -19.83 13.70
CA GLY A 7 -12.74 -19.94 14.94
C GLY A 7 -12.39 -18.90 16.01
N TYR A 8 -11.39 -18.04 15.79
CA TYR A 8 -10.94 -17.02 16.76
C TYR A 8 -10.86 -15.62 16.17
N SER A 9 -10.34 -15.49 14.95
CA SER A 9 -10.29 -14.22 14.23
C SER A 9 -11.70 -13.76 13.85
N THR A 10 -11.89 -12.45 13.77
CA THR A 10 -13.18 -11.83 13.41
C THR A 10 -13.08 -11.09 12.09
N CYS A 11 -14.21 -11.01 11.39
CA CYS A 11 -14.34 -10.22 10.17
C CYS A 11 -14.26 -8.74 10.50
N ALA A 12 -13.38 -8.00 9.81
CA ALA A 12 -13.19 -6.56 10.04
C ALA A 12 -14.44 -5.70 9.77
N ILE A 13 -15.40 -6.19 8.98
CA ILE A 13 -16.62 -5.47 8.63
C ILE A 13 -17.76 -5.76 9.61
N CYS A 14 -18.08 -7.03 9.85
CA CYS A 14 -19.26 -7.43 10.63
C CYS A 14 -18.95 -7.87 12.07
N ASN A 15 -17.67 -7.94 12.44
CA ASN A 15 -17.17 -8.40 13.76
C ASN A 15 -17.58 -9.82 14.15
N GLN A 16 -18.13 -10.61 13.23
CA GLN A 16 -18.44 -12.03 13.44
C GLN A 16 -17.19 -12.89 13.25
N VAL A 17 -17.14 -14.04 13.92
CA VAL A 17 -16.03 -15.01 13.82
C VAL A 17 -15.87 -15.48 12.37
N LEU A 18 -14.62 -15.64 11.95
CA LEU A 18 -14.22 -16.27 10.69
C LEU A 18 -14.07 -17.77 10.93
N ASP A 19 -14.91 -18.56 10.27
CA ASP A 19 -14.87 -20.02 10.34
C ASP A 19 -15.20 -20.65 8.97
N LYS A 20 -15.15 -21.98 8.92
CA LYS A 20 -15.41 -22.76 7.70
C LYS A 20 -16.86 -22.67 7.19
N ASP A 21 -17.81 -22.17 7.99
CA ASP A 21 -19.22 -22.15 7.62
C ASP A 21 -19.53 -20.98 6.67
N ARG A 22 -18.65 -19.96 6.63
CA ARG A 22 -18.79 -18.79 5.76
C ARG A 22 -17.47 -18.44 5.09
N ALA A 23 -17.47 -18.37 3.76
CA ALA A 23 -16.26 -18.04 3.00
C ALA A 23 -15.66 -16.69 3.42
N TYR A 24 -14.34 -16.66 3.57
CA TYR A 24 -13.60 -15.46 3.93
C TYR A 24 -12.29 -15.36 3.14
N ILE A 25 -11.76 -14.14 3.07
CA ILE A 25 -10.43 -13.84 2.51
C ILE A 25 -9.55 -13.19 3.58
N GLY A 26 -8.23 -13.31 3.41
CA GLY A 26 -7.27 -12.48 4.13
C GLY A 26 -6.76 -11.36 3.25
N THR A 27 -6.65 -10.16 3.80
CA THR A 27 -5.98 -9.04 3.16
C THR A 27 -4.53 -8.93 3.64
N PRO A 28 -3.60 -8.47 2.80
CA PRO A 28 -2.26 -8.10 3.24
C PRO A 28 -2.29 -6.75 3.97
N ALA A 29 -1.13 -6.31 4.46
CA ALA A 29 -0.95 -4.91 4.81
C ALA A 29 -1.18 -4.07 3.54
N THR A 30 -2.27 -3.32 3.55
CA THR A 30 -2.76 -2.46 2.47
C THR A 30 -2.01 -1.14 2.43
N THR A 31 -1.90 -0.45 3.56
CA THR A 31 -1.28 0.86 3.68
C THR A 31 -0.80 1.10 5.11
N SER A 32 0.22 1.94 5.25
CA SER A 32 0.71 2.42 6.54
C SER A 32 0.01 3.69 7.02
N ASN A 33 -0.90 4.26 6.21
CA ASN A 33 -1.67 5.45 6.53
C ASN A 33 -3.00 5.09 7.20
N MET A 34 -3.14 5.34 8.50
CA MET A 34 -4.37 5.11 9.26
C MET A 34 -5.55 5.99 8.84
N LEU A 35 -5.31 7.07 8.11
CA LEU A 35 -6.35 7.97 7.62
C LEU A 35 -6.90 7.57 6.25
N ASP A 36 -6.30 6.57 5.60
CA ASP A 36 -6.78 6.07 4.32
C ASP A 36 -8.03 5.19 4.48
N ASP A 37 -8.99 5.31 3.56
CA ASP A 37 -10.23 4.52 3.57
C ASP A 37 -9.98 3.00 3.63
N LEU A 38 -8.93 2.51 2.94
CA LEU A 38 -8.60 1.09 2.90
C LEU A 38 -7.96 0.59 4.19
N PHE A 39 -7.53 1.49 5.09
CA PHE A 39 -6.88 1.11 6.33
C PHE A 39 -7.76 0.23 7.23
N GLN A 40 -9.08 0.40 7.19
CA GLN A 40 -10.01 -0.44 7.95
C GLN A 40 -10.01 -1.92 7.50
N MET A 41 -9.51 -2.20 6.30
CA MET A 41 -9.36 -3.55 5.72
C MET A 41 -7.88 -3.95 5.63
N ASN A 42 -7.01 -3.30 6.41
CA ASN A 42 -5.57 -3.54 6.46
C ASN A 42 -5.24 -4.79 7.29
N ASP A 43 -4.49 -5.73 6.70
CA ASP A 43 -3.96 -6.93 7.38
C ASP A 43 -5.02 -7.65 8.25
N CYS A 44 -6.20 -7.92 7.67
CA CYS A 44 -7.33 -8.50 8.38
C CYS A 44 -8.01 -9.65 7.60
N GLY A 45 -8.96 -10.31 8.24
CA GLY A 45 -9.86 -11.27 7.59
C GLY A 45 -11.23 -10.67 7.32
N ILE A 46 -11.84 -11.01 6.18
CA ILE A 46 -13.12 -10.44 5.75
C ILE A 46 -13.98 -11.55 5.12
N HIS A 47 -15.23 -11.68 5.56
CA HIS A 47 -16.18 -12.56 4.87
C HIS A 47 -16.43 -12.05 3.44
N VAL A 48 -16.50 -12.98 2.48
CA VAL A 48 -16.65 -12.67 1.05
C VAL A 48 -17.90 -11.84 0.80
N ASP A 49 -19.04 -12.22 1.38
CA ASP A 49 -20.31 -11.51 1.22
C ASP A 49 -20.35 -10.14 1.91
N CYS A 50 -19.62 -9.98 3.03
CA CYS A 50 -19.44 -8.67 3.66
C CYS A 50 -18.64 -7.74 2.75
N LEU A 51 -17.57 -8.25 2.12
CA LEU A 51 -16.80 -7.50 1.14
C LEU A 51 -17.63 -7.19 -0.11
N ASP A 52 -18.43 -8.15 -0.59
CA ASP A 52 -19.27 -7.98 -1.77
C ASP A 52 -20.29 -6.85 -1.62
N ALA A 53 -20.79 -6.65 -0.40
CA ALA A 53 -21.70 -5.56 -0.06
C ALA A 53 -21.00 -4.25 0.34
N HIS A 54 -19.67 -4.23 0.47
CA HIS A 54 -18.94 -3.07 1.01
C HIS A 54 -18.67 -2.00 -0.06
N PRO A 55 -18.88 -0.70 0.22
CA PRO A 55 -18.63 0.37 -0.76
C PRO A 55 -17.19 0.44 -1.28
N LEU A 56 -16.22 -0.04 -0.50
CA LEU A 56 -14.80 -0.02 -0.87
C LEU A 56 -14.33 -1.29 -1.59
N LYS A 57 -15.23 -2.20 -1.97
CA LYS A 57 -14.88 -3.47 -2.64
C LYS A 57 -13.96 -3.26 -3.83
N GLU A 58 -14.39 -2.44 -4.79
CA GLU A 58 -13.64 -2.23 -6.04
C GLU A 58 -12.25 -1.63 -5.75
N LYS A 59 -12.18 -0.69 -4.82
CA LYS A 59 -10.94 -0.03 -4.39
C LYS A 59 -9.97 -1.05 -3.78
N LEU A 60 -10.45 -1.95 -2.92
CA LEU A 60 -9.64 -3.04 -2.34
C LEU A 60 -9.24 -4.07 -3.39
N THR A 61 -10.13 -4.48 -4.28
CA THR A 61 -9.82 -5.45 -5.35
C THR A 61 -8.73 -4.91 -6.26
N ASN A 62 -8.85 -3.66 -6.71
CA ASN A 62 -7.82 -3.00 -7.52
C ASN A 62 -6.47 -2.97 -6.79
N TYR A 63 -6.47 -2.71 -5.48
CA TYR A 63 -5.26 -2.77 -4.68
C TYR A 63 -4.63 -4.17 -4.70
N LEU A 64 -5.41 -5.21 -4.41
CA LEU A 64 -4.92 -6.59 -4.36
C LEU A 64 -4.36 -7.03 -5.71
N GLU A 65 -5.01 -6.65 -6.81
CA GLU A 65 -4.51 -6.90 -8.16
C GLU A 65 -3.17 -6.20 -8.43
N ARG A 66 -3.04 -4.93 -8.05
CA ARG A 66 -1.78 -4.18 -8.18
C ARG A 66 -0.67 -4.78 -7.33
N LEU A 67 -0.98 -5.20 -6.11
CA LEU A 67 -0.01 -5.85 -5.26
C LEU A 67 0.46 -7.16 -5.89
N ASN A 68 -0.45 -8.00 -6.40
CA ASN A 68 -0.08 -9.24 -7.09
C ASN A 68 0.81 -9.01 -8.32
N GLN A 69 0.69 -7.86 -9.00
CA GLN A 69 1.57 -7.50 -10.13
C GLN A 69 2.97 -7.07 -9.68
N LEU A 70 3.13 -6.57 -8.45
CA LEU A 70 4.43 -6.17 -7.90
C LEU A 70 5.28 -7.37 -7.44
N PHE A 71 4.68 -8.54 -7.28
CA PHE A 71 5.38 -9.75 -6.86
C PHE A 71 5.49 -10.77 -8.01
N PRO A 72 6.66 -11.42 -8.18
CA PRO A 72 7.87 -11.30 -7.37
C PRO A 72 8.69 -10.03 -7.71
N PHE A 73 9.45 -9.53 -6.73
CA PHE A 73 10.19 -8.27 -6.83
C PHE A 73 11.35 -8.30 -7.84
N ASP A 74 11.91 -9.48 -8.11
CA ASP A 74 13.04 -9.70 -9.02
C ASP A 74 12.67 -9.58 -10.51
N GLN A 75 11.39 -9.35 -10.81
CA GLN A 75 10.87 -9.14 -12.16
C GLN A 75 10.46 -7.69 -12.41
N GLN A 76 10.63 -6.82 -11.42
CA GLN A 76 10.18 -5.43 -11.54
C GLN A 76 11.16 -4.59 -12.34
N THR A 77 10.61 -3.67 -13.13
CA THR A 77 11.35 -2.77 -13.99
C THR A 77 11.39 -1.38 -13.38
N CYS A 78 12.57 -0.78 -13.31
CA CYS A 78 12.75 0.57 -12.81
C CYS A 78 12.11 1.58 -13.77
N ILE A 79 11.24 2.46 -13.25
CA ILE A 79 10.52 3.47 -14.05
C ILE A 79 11.44 4.54 -14.66
N VAL A 80 12.67 4.67 -14.17
CA VAL A 80 13.61 5.72 -14.58
C VAL A 80 14.42 5.32 -15.82
N ASP A 81 14.91 4.08 -15.86
CA ASP A 81 15.83 3.59 -16.91
C ASP A 81 15.30 2.37 -17.68
N GLY A 82 14.13 1.84 -17.29
CA GLY A 82 13.53 0.67 -17.92
C GLY A 82 14.29 -0.62 -17.71
N GLN A 83 15.27 -0.66 -16.79
CA GLN A 83 16.06 -1.87 -16.53
C GLN A 83 15.41 -2.72 -15.42
N PRO A 84 15.52 -4.06 -15.50
CA PRO A 84 15.07 -4.94 -14.43
C PRO A 84 15.90 -4.72 -13.17
N ILE A 85 15.24 -4.73 -12.01
CA ILE A 85 15.90 -4.67 -10.70
C ILE A 85 16.25 -6.10 -10.28
N THR A 86 17.51 -6.48 -10.47
CA THR A 86 17.99 -7.85 -10.20
C THR A 86 18.45 -8.08 -8.76
N ASN A 87 18.65 -7.00 -8.00
CA ASN A 87 19.07 -7.05 -6.60
C ASN A 87 18.02 -6.39 -5.71
N ILE A 88 17.46 -7.15 -4.77
CA ILE A 88 16.44 -6.66 -3.84
C ILE A 88 16.93 -5.49 -2.97
N SER A 89 18.23 -5.39 -2.70
CA SER A 89 18.78 -4.25 -1.94
C SER A 89 18.76 -2.93 -2.73
N ASP A 90 18.67 -2.99 -4.05
CA ASP A 90 18.50 -1.81 -4.91
C ASP A 90 17.02 -1.50 -5.17
N PHE A 91 16.07 -2.29 -4.63
CA PHE A 91 14.65 -2.12 -4.88
C PHE A 91 14.05 -1.05 -3.96
N PHE A 92 13.45 -0.02 -4.55
CA PHE A 92 12.64 0.97 -3.85
C PHE A 92 11.21 0.95 -4.37
N CYS A 93 10.23 0.90 -3.47
CA CYS A 93 8.81 0.99 -3.81
C CYS A 93 8.00 1.79 -2.79
N THR A 94 7.09 2.63 -3.29
CA THR A 94 6.20 3.48 -2.48
C THR A 94 4.95 2.76 -1.97
N PHE A 95 4.64 1.55 -2.46
CA PHE A 95 3.40 0.83 -2.17
C PHE A 95 2.15 1.73 -2.26
N LEU A 96 1.12 1.52 -1.43
CA LEU A 96 -0.07 2.37 -1.38
C LEU A 96 0.14 3.55 -0.42
N LEU A 97 0.30 4.74 -0.98
CA LEU A 97 0.40 6.00 -0.24
C LEU A 97 -1.00 6.57 0.09
N THR A 98 -1.89 6.59 -0.88
CA THR A 98 -3.29 7.01 -0.72
C THR A 98 -4.18 6.28 -1.73
N SER A 99 -5.38 5.89 -1.32
CA SER A 99 -6.39 5.28 -2.17
C SER A 99 -7.34 6.31 -2.79
N ASP A 100 -7.21 7.59 -2.46
CA ASP A 100 -8.01 8.67 -3.01
C ASP A 100 -7.41 9.19 -4.34
N PRO A 101 -8.07 8.97 -5.50
CA PRO A 101 -7.57 9.46 -6.78
C PRO A 101 -7.63 10.99 -6.94
N ALA A 102 -8.31 11.71 -6.05
CA ALA A 102 -8.29 13.17 -6.03
C ALA A 102 -7.00 13.74 -5.43
N GLU A 103 -6.24 12.94 -4.68
CA GLU A 103 -4.96 13.35 -4.11
C GLU A 103 -3.84 13.23 -5.15
N ALA A 104 -3.03 14.28 -5.30
CA ALA A 104 -1.90 14.26 -6.24
C ALA A 104 -0.89 13.14 -5.92
N LEU A 105 -0.77 12.75 -4.65
CA LEU A 105 0.10 11.65 -4.21
C LEU A 105 -0.32 10.28 -4.78
N PHE A 106 -1.58 10.12 -5.20
CA PHE A 106 -2.12 8.89 -5.76
C PHE A 106 -1.34 8.38 -6.98
N LYS A 107 -0.87 9.30 -7.83
CA LYS A 107 -0.11 8.95 -9.04
C LYS A 107 1.25 8.31 -8.74
N PHE A 108 1.72 8.45 -7.50
CA PHE A 108 2.97 7.91 -7.01
C PHE A 108 2.79 6.63 -6.18
N ASN A 109 1.60 6.03 -6.19
CA ASN A 109 1.41 4.68 -5.67
C ASN A 109 2.19 3.66 -6.53
N TYR A 110 2.77 2.65 -5.87
CA TYR A 110 3.42 1.49 -6.50
C TYR A 110 4.55 1.83 -7.46
N LEU A 111 5.23 2.96 -7.29
CA LEU A 111 6.42 3.25 -8.07
C LEU A 111 7.48 2.19 -7.77
N VAL A 112 8.20 1.77 -8.80
CA VAL A 112 9.35 0.89 -8.64
C VAL A 112 10.57 1.60 -9.22
N ILE A 113 11.56 1.87 -8.37
CA ILE A 113 12.77 2.60 -8.74
C ILE A 113 13.98 1.78 -8.26
N ASN A 114 14.99 1.67 -9.12
CA ASN A 114 16.31 1.24 -8.65
C ASN A 114 16.89 2.39 -7.81
N GLN A 115 17.26 2.15 -6.55
CA GLN A 115 17.75 3.19 -5.63
C GLN A 115 18.83 4.09 -6.26
N LYS A 116 19.73 3.53 -7.07
CA LYS A 116 20.81 4.28 -7.75
C LYS A 116 20.31 5.30 -8.78
N ASN A 117 19.06 5.17 -9.21
CA ASN A 117 18.40 6.04 -10.17
C ASN A 117 17.47 7.07 -9.52
N ILE A 118 17.26 7.05 -8.20
CA ILE A 118 16.47 8.06 -7.48
C ILE A 118 16.93 9.48 -7.86
N PRO A 119 18.23 9.83 -7.85
CA PRO A 119 18.68 11.18 -8.20
C PRO A 119 18.40 11.60 -9.66
N LYS A 120 18.11 10.64 -10.54
CA LYS A 120 17.81 10.89 -11.97
C LYS A 120 16.31 10.87 -12.26
N TRP A 121 15.48 10.55 -11.27
CA TRP A 121 14.05 10.45 -11.47
C TRP A 121 13.45 11.84 -11.69
N LYS A 122 12.90 12.05 -12.89
CA LYS A 122 12.37 13.35 -13.33
C LYS A 122 11.32 13.93 -12.39
N ASP A 123 10.47 13.08 -11.81
CA ASP A 123 9.35 13.52 -10.96
C ASP A 123 9.71 13.52 -9.46
N ARG A 124 10.99 13.33 -9.11
CA ARG A 124 11.49 13.31 -7.72
C ARG A 124 11.11 14.57 -6.94
N GLU A 125 11.35 15.75 -7.50
CA GLU A 125 11.07 17.01 -6.81
C GLU A 125 9.56 17.21 -6.59
N GLU A 126 8.74 16.81 -7.56
CA GLU A 126 7.29 16.83 -7.43
C GLU A 126 6.81 15.84 -6.35
N PHE A 127 7.38 14.64 -6.32
CA PHE A 127 7.10 13.65 -5.28
C PHE A 127 7.42 14.18 -3.88
N ILE A 128 8.62 14.74 -3.68
CA ILE A 128 9.06 15.34 -2.42
C ILE A 128 8.09 16.45 -1.99
N PHE A 129 7.71 17.33 -2.92
CA PHE A 129 6.76 18.40 -2.66
C PHE A 129 5.39 17.85 -2.21
N GLU A 130 4.84 16.90 -2.94
CA GLU A 130 3.53 16.32 -2.63
C GLU A 130 3.53 15.55 -1.29
N VAL A 131 4.61 14.83 -0.97
CA VAL A 131 4.76 14.16 0.33
C VAL A 131 4.77 15.17 1.47
N LYS A 132 5.55 16.26 1.34
CA LYS A 132 5.60 17.32 2.37
C LYS A 132 4.25 17.98 2.55
N ARG A 133 3.59 18.36 1.46
CA ARG A 133 2.23 18.93 1.50
C ARG A 133 1.24 17.98 2.19
N PHE A 134 1.25 16.70 1.83
CA PHE A 134 0.35 15.69 2.39
C PHE A 134 0.53 15.50 3.90
N LEU A 135 1.79 15.57 4.38
CA LEU A 135 2.13 15.54 5.80
C LEU A 135 1.67 16.82 6.52
N GLU A 136 1.93 18.00 5.95
CA GLU A 136 1.54 19.30 6.51
C GLU A 136 0.03 19.47 6.63
N GLU A 137 -0.73 18.95 5.66
CA GLU A 137 -2.20 18.92 5.67
C GLU A 137 -2.78 17.90 6.68
N GLY A 138 -1.92 17.12 7.35
CA GLY A 138 -2.35 16.13 8.34
C GLY A 138 -3.09 14.93 7.73
N LYS A 139 -2.88 14.66 6.43
CA LYS A 139 -3.54 13.55 5.70
C LYS A 139 -2.85 12.20 5.89
N TRP A 140 -1.75 12.17 6.64
CA TRP A 140 -1.04 10.95 6.99
C TRP A 140 -0.99 10.75 8.50
N LYS A 141 -1.36 9.55 8.94
CA LYS A 141 -1.11 9.06 10.30
C LYS A 141 -0.50 7.68 10.22
N ALA A 142 0.71 7.51 10.75
CA ALA A 142 1.39 6.21 10.72
C ALA A 142 0.66 5.19 11.63
N PHE A 143 0.57 3.94 11.19
CA PHE A 143 -0.02 2.83 11.95
C PHE A 143 0.72 2.51 13.26
N ASN A 144 1.97 2.94 13.38
CA ASN A 144 2.85 2.71 14.51
C ASN A 144 3.86 3.86 14.63
N ASP A 145 4.76 3.79 15.61
CA ASP A 145 5.87 4.74 15.76
C ASP A 145 6.91 4.67 14.61
N HIS A 146 6.65 3.89 13.55
CA HIS A 146 7.51 3.83 12.38
C HIS A 146 7.08 4.90 11.35
N PRO A 147 7.89 5.93 11.11
CA PRO A 147 7.51 7.05 10.26
C PRO A 147 7.75 6.71 8.78
N TYR A 148 6.98 5.77 8.23
CA TYR A 148 7.19 5.20 6.88
C TYR A 148 7.30 6.27 5.79
N LEU A 149 6.34 7.20 5.74
CA LEU A 149 6.33 8.24 4.70
C LEU A 149 7.50 9.23 4.87
N GLN A 150 7.89 9.53 6.10
CA GLN A 150 9.07 10.36 6.38
C GLN A 150 10.37 9.63 6.01
N ASN A 151 10.46 8.32 6.22
CA ASN A 151 11.62 7.54 5.78
C ASN A 151 11.75 7.55 4.26
N ILE A 152 10.63 7.39 3.54
CA ILE A 152 10.62 7.57 2.08
C ILE A 152 11.11 8.97 1.70
N LEU A 153 10.66 10.01 2.39
CA LEU A 153 11.10 11.39 2.11
C LEU A 153 12.61 11.54 2.30
N LEU A 154 13.18 10.97 3.37
CA LEU A 154 14.62 11.00 3.63
C LEU A 154 15.44 10.25 2.58
N GLU A 155 14.94 9.10 2.09
CA GLU A 155 15.57 8.38 0.97
C GLU A 155 15.51 9.17 -0.33
N MET A 156 14.42 9.92 -0.54
CA MET A 156 14.26 10.75 -1.73
C MET A 156 15.11 12.01 -1.71
N GLU A 157 15.46 12.55 -0.55
CA GLU A 157 16.27 13.77 -0.42
C GLU A 157 17.78 13.54 -0.56
N GLN A 158 18.25 12.30 -0.39
CA GLN A 158 19.64 11.89 -0.63
C GLN A 158 19.97 11.91 -2.13
#